data_AF-A0A6J1J0M3-F1
#
_entry.id   AF-A0A6J1J0M3-F1
#
_cell.length_a   1.000
_cell.length_b   1.000
_cell.length_c   1.000
_cell.angle_alpha   90.00
_cell.angle_beta   90.00
_cell.angle_gamma   90.00
#
_symmetry.space_group_name_H-M   'P 1'
#
loop_
_entity.id
_entity.type
_entity.pdbx_description
1 polymer ?
#
loop_
_entity_poly.entity_id
_entity_poly.type
_entity_poly.pdbx_seq_one_letter_code
_entity_poly.pdbx_strand_id
1 'polypeptide(L)'
;MYDAESPFSAPDIVFGPEDENFHPFTSKVDEGEGYHDSLQNSLRDWNSKDPSRLTSLLQELRDRYASYQRKRVEGVEDERLKFELCTMLSREGIEMHLSSGVEKPEDVKFAVPLVDININKMIPGCPWRHPQKIFLQVLYPVVRKYASTPAAPRLKLVSTSELKALLSIEDIKLPSWIDGMCMAEYLPHLEESLEKQVLDAVSLINVRRRFIEALNSFFGRPLEADPVFCRTATVIAASGVFTFLVHFLMSTQFPKKQPSLVLQSSQHFNSQGAPIKSQLITDYPWSPRWEPLQMAERVFEFLADEALSFKRYCNEAQLQ
;
A
#
# COMPACT_ATOMS: atom_id res chain seq x y z
N MET A 1 -25.02 -12.45 2.44
CA MET A 1 -25.06 -13.89 2.14
C MET A 1 -25.93 -14.08 0.92
N TYR A 2 -25.55 -14.98 0.02
CA TYR A 2 -26.36 -15.32 -1.15
C TYR A 2 -26.88 -16.75 -0.97
N ASP A 3 -28.08 -16.98 -1.47
CA ASP A 3 -28.62 -18.33 -1.64
C ASP A 3 -28.28 -18.82 -3.06
N ALA A 4 -27.53 -19.92 -3.15
CA ALA A 4 -27.16 -20.52 -4.43
C ALA A 4 -28.36 -21.13 -5.16
N GLU A 5 -29.41 -21.54 -4.43
CA GLU A 5 -30.64 -22.05 -5.00
C GLU A 5 -31.53 -20.92 -5.55
N SER A 6 -31.28 -19.68 -5.11
CA SER A 6 -32.03 -18.47 -5.51
C SER A 6 -31.09 -17.33 -5.96
N PRO A 7 -30.35 -17.48 -7.06
CA PRO A 7 -29.29 -16.53 -7.47
C PRO A 7 -29.80 -15.14 -7.88
N PHE A 8 -31.11 -14.99 -8.11
CA PHE A 8 -31.75 -13.73 -8.47
C PHE A 8 -32.23 -12.92 -7.26
N SER A 9 -32.25 -13.52 -6.07
CA SER A 9 -32.67 -12.87 -4.84
C SER A 9 -31.62 -11.86 -4.35
N ALA A 10 -32.07 -10.86 -3.59
CA ALA A 10 -31.19 -9.92 -2.92
C ALA A 10 -30.37 -10.63 -1.83
N PRO A 11 -29.14 -10.17 -1.53
CA PRO A 11 -28.33 -10.75 -0.48
C PRO A 11 -28.84 -10.37 0.91
N ASP A 12 -28.72 -11.30 1.86
CA ASP A 12 -28.90 -10.99 3.28
C ASP A 12 -27.67 -10.27 3.84
N ILE A 13 -27.89 -9.33 4.76
CA ILE A 13 -26.81 -8.55 5.38
C ILE A 13 -26.87 -8.79 6.89
N VAL A 14 -25.74 -9.19 7.46
CA VAL A 14 -25.57 -9.41 8.90
C VAL A 14 -24.40 -8.56 9.36
N PHE A 15 -24.63 -7.73 10.38
CA PHE A 15 -23.60 -6.94 11.04
C PHE A 15 -23.04 -7.72 12.24
N GLY A 16 -21.81 -7.37 12.64
CA GLY A 16 -21.17 -8.00 13.79
C GLY A 16 -21.86 -7.68 15.11
N PRO A 17 -21.53 -8.41 16.19
CA PRO A 17 -22.15 -8.24 17.51
C PRO A 17 -21.90 -6.84 18.11
N GLU A 18 -20.88 -6.11 17.66
CA GLU A 18 -20.58 -4.75 18.13
C GLU A 18 -21.48 -3.67 17.50
N ASP A 19 -22.28 -4.05 16.49
CA ASP A 19 -23.11 -3.15 15.69
C ASP A 19 -24.60 -3.56 15.69
N GLU A 20 -25.07 -4.25 16.74
CA GLU A 20 -26.48 -4.66 16.87
C GLU A 20 -27.48 -3.50 16.73
N ASN A 21 -27.08 -2.29 17.15
CA ASN A 21 -27.89 -1.07 17.06
C ASN A 21 -27.83 -0.38 15.68
N PHE A 22 -27.08 -0.93 14.72
CA PHE A 22 -27.01 -0.41 13.36
C PHE A 22 -28.14 -1.01 12.52
N HIS A 23 -29.22 -0.26 12.37
CA HIS A 23 -30.38 -0.63 11.56
C HIS A 23 -30.48 0.27 10.32
N PRO A 24 -29.74 -0.02 9.23
CA PRO A 24 -29.63 0.87 8.07
C PRO A 24 -30.95 1.09 7.31
N PHE A 25 -31.92 0.19 7.47
CA PHE A 25 -33.14 0.15 6.65
C PHE A 25 -34.45 0.35 7.44
N THR A 26 -34.40 0.52 8.76
CA THR A 26 -35.59 0.85 9.55
C THR A 26 -35.89 2.34 9.43
N SER A 27 -37.06 2.68 8.90
CA SER A 27 -37.57 4.05 8.95
C SER A 27 -37.75 4.46 10.41
N LYS A 28 -37.09 5.53 10.85
CA LYS A 28 -37.58 6.25 12.02
C LYS A 28 -38.92 6.85 11.62
N VAL A 29 -40.00 6.31 12.15
CA VAL A 29 -41.25 7.05 12.28
C VAL A 29 -40.98 8.02 13.42
N ASP A 30 -40.39 9.17 13.12
CA ASP A 30 -40.45 10.28 14.06
C ASP A 30 -41.93 10.70 14.10
N GLU A 31 -42.58 10.45 15.24
CA GLU A 31 -43.92 10.92 15.53
C GLU A 31 -43.91 12.45 15.54
N GLY A 32 -44.17 13.04 14.38
CA GLY A 32 -44.36 14.48 14.23
C GLY A 32 -43.31 15.15 13.36
N GLU A 33 -43.34 14.87 12.06
CA GLU A 33 -43.38 15.89 11.01
C GLU A 33 -43.49 15.17 9.67
N GLY A 34 -44.60 15.42 8.96
CA GLY A 34 -44.88 14.77 7.70
C GLY A 34 -43.95 15.28 6.61
N TYR A 35 -43.02 14.43 6.16
CA TYR A 35 -42.64 14.31 4.75
C TYR A 35 -42.20 12.87 4.51
N HIS A 36 -42.87 12.22 3.56
CA HIS A 36 -42.48 10.93 3.00
C HIS A 36 -41.06 11.04 2.44
N ASP A 37 -40.06 10.61 3.21
CA ASP A 37 -38.81 10.13 2.63
C ASP A 37 -38.76 8.62 2.88
N SER A 38 -39.62 7.90 2.17
CA SER A 38 -39.54 6.45 2.08
C SER A 38 -38.25 6.13 1.34
N LEU A 39 -37.12 6.12 2.06
CA LEU A 39 -35.79 5.90 1.51
C LEU A 39 -35.85 4.72 0.55
N GLN A 40 -35.59 5.03 -0.72
CA GLN A 40 -35.50 4.09 -1.81
C GLN A 40 -34.23 3.27 -1.57
N ASN A 41 -34.36 2.22 -0.75
CA ASN A 41 -33.22 1.39 -0.38
C ASN A 41 -32.84 0.50 -1.58
N SER A 42 -31.54 0.34 -1.85
CA SER A 42 -31.02 -0.44 -2.99
C SER A 42 -31.51 -1.90 -3.02
N LEU A 43 -32.01 -2.41 -1.89
CA LEU A 43 -32.61 -3.75 -1.76
C LEU A 43 -34.05 -3.83 -2.32
N ARG A 44 -34.83 -2.75 -2.31
CA ARG A 44 -36.23 -2.77 -2.79
C ARG A 44 -36.29 -2.92 -4.31
N ASP A 45 -35.38 -2.25 -5.01
CA ASP A 45 -35.28 -2.28 -6.48
C ASP A 45 -34.14 -3.21 -6.94
N TRP A 46 -33.94 -4.34 -6.23
CA TRP A 46 -32.85 -5.26 -6.52
C TRP A 46 -32.99 -5.85 -7.93
N ASN A 47 -31.92 -5.71 -8.72
CA ASN A 47 -31.85 -6.25 -10.07
C ASN A 47 -30.58 -7.07 -10.25
N SER A 48 -30.71 -8.39 -10.16
CA SER A 48 -29.59 -9.33 -10.32
C SER A 48 -28.94 -9.31 -11.71
N LYS A 49 -29.61 -8.73 -12.73
CA LYS A 49 -29.05 -8.59 -14.08
C LYS A 49 -28.12 -7.40 -14.22
N ASP A 50 -28.16 -6.46 -13.27
CA ASP A 50 -27.31 -5.28 -13.25
C ASP A 50 -26.11 -5.53 -12.33
N PRO A 51 -24.90 -5.72 -12.88
CA PRO A 51 -23.71 -6.07 -12.10
C PRO A 51 -23.28 -4.95 -11.14
N SER A 52 -23.80 -3.73 -11.30
CA SER A 52 -23.46 -2.60 -10.41
C SER A 52 -24.23 -2.61 -9.09
N ARG A 53 -25.34 -3.36 -8.98
CA ARG A 53 -26.27 -3.29 -7.85
C ARG A 53 -25.66 -3.65 -6.51
N LEU A 54 -24.80 -4.67 -6.49
CA LEU A 54 -24.09 -5.05 -5.27
C LEU A 54 -23.15 -3.92 -4.82
N THR A 55 -22.43 -3.30 -5.75
CA THR A 55 -21.55 -2.17 -5.44
C THR A 55 -22.33 -0.98 -4.91
N SER A 56 -23.47 -0.63 -5.53
CA SER A 56 -24.35 0.45 -5.05
C SER A 56 -24.90 0.17 -3.66
N LEU A 57 -25.33 -1.07 -3.39
CA LEU A 57 -25.81 -1.48 -2.07
C LEU A 57 -24.70 -1.36 -1.00
N LEU A 58 -23.50 -1.86 -1.29
CA LEU A 58 -22.36 -1.77 -0.37
C LEU A 58 -21.95 -0.31 -0.11
N GLN A 59 -22.02 0.52 -1.14
CA GLN A 59 -21.76 1.95 -1.06
C GLN A 59 -22.77 2.65 -0.15
N GLU A 60 -24.08 2.39 -0.35
CA GLU A 60 -25.15 2.90 0.51
C GLU A 60 -24.97 2.47 1.98
N LEU A 61 -24.72 1.18 2.22
CA LEU A 61 -24.49 0.63 3.55
C LEU A 61 -23.28 1.29 4.23
N ARG A 62 -22.19 1.47 3.50
CA ARG A 62 -20.97 2.11 4.00
C ARG A 62 -21.25 3.56 4.41
N ASP A 63 -21.98 4.32 3.59
CA ASP A 63 -22.26 5.73 3.87
C ASP A 63 -23.20 5.90 5.07
N ARG A 64 -24.19 5.00 5.21
CA ARG A 64 -25.05 4.90 6.40
C ARG A 64 -24.24 4.51 7.65
N TYR A 65 -23.33 3.55 7.53
CA TYR A 65 -22.50 3.10 8.64
C TYR A 65 -21.50 4.18 9.09
N ALA A 66 -20.90 4.92 8.15
CA ALA A 66 -20.05 6.06 8.46
C ALA A 66 -20.83 7.15 9.23
N SER A 67 -22.08 7.42 8.83
CA SER A 67 -22.95 8.35 9.54
C SER A 67 -23.35 7.86 10.94
N TYR A 68 -23.62 6.56 11.08
CA TYR A 68 -23.90 5.91 12.36
C TYR A 68 -22.70 6.03 13.32
N GLN A 69 -21.51 5.68 12.85
CA GLN A 69 -20.28 5.76 13.64
C GLN A 69 -19.93 7.20 14.00
N ARG A 70 -20.15 8.17 13.11
CA ARG A 70 -20.00 9.59 13.43
C ARG A 70 -20.86 10.02 14.61
N LYS A 71 -22.15 9.69 14.60
CA LYS A 71 -23.06 9.99 15.72
C LYS A 71 -22.62 9.34 17.04
N ARG A 72 -22.10 8.11 16.99
CA ARG A 72 -21.55 7.43 18.18
C ARG A 72 -20.34 8.17 18.74
N VAL A 73 -19.42 8.58 17.87
CA VAL A 73 -18.21 9.32 18.26
C VAL A 73 -18.55 10.71 18.81
N GLU A 74 -19.51 11.43 18.19
CA GLU A 74 -20.02 12.72 18.69
C GLU A 74 -20.67 12.60 20.08
N GLY A 75 -21.25 11.44 20.40
CA GLY A 75 -21.85 11.15 21.70
C GLY A 75 -20.85 10.83 22.82
N VAL A 76 -19.55 10.73 22.53
CA VAL A 76 -18.52 10.44 23.54
C VAL A 76 -18.27 11.66 24.42
N GLU A 77 -18.43 11.50 25.74
CA GLU A 77 -18.13 12.55 26.73
C GLU A 77 -16.61 12.65 27.02
N ASP A 78 -15.84 13.06 26.02
CA ASP A 78 -14.40 13.30 26.15
C ASP A 78 -14.04 14.65 25.53
N GLU A 79 -13.57 15.59 26.37
CA GLU A 79 -13.26 16.96 25.95
C GLU A 79 -12.14 17.03 24.93
N ARG A 80 -11.18 16.10 24.99
CA ARG A 80 -10.10 16.04 24.02
C ARG A 80 -10.62 15.61 22.66
N LEU A 81 -11.47 14.59 22.62
CA LEU A 81 -12.09 14.12 21.38
C LEU A 81 -13.01 15.17 20.76
N LYS A 82 -13.83 15.85 21.56
CA LYS A 82 -14.66 16.97 21.07
C LYS A 82 -13.83 18.07 20.44
N PHE A 83 -12.71 18.43 21.07
CA PHE A 83 -11.78 19.41 20.53
C PHE A 83 -11.23 18.99 19.15
N GLU A 84 -10.79 17.74 19.01
CA GLU A 84 -10.26 17.21 17.73
C GLU A 84 -11.33 17.16 16.64
N LEU A 85 -12.57 16.78 16.98
CA LEU A 85 -13.69 16.80 16.03
C LEU A 85 -13.95 18.22 15.52
N CYS A 86 -14.00 19.21 16.42
CA CYS A 86 -14.25 20.61 16.07
C CYS A 86 -13.15 21.20 15.19
N THR A 87 -11.87 20.89 15.45
CA THR A 87 -10.75 21.43 14.65
C THR A 87 -10.65 20.78 13.26
N MET A 88 -11.23 19.60 13.08
CA MET A 88 -11.15 18.82 11.84
C MET A 88 -12.42 18.90 10.95
N LEU A 89 -13.44 19.69 11.33
CA LEU A 89 -14.73 19.79 10.62
C LEU A 89 -14.61 20.18 9.14
N SER A 90 -13.63 21.01 8.79
CA SER A 90 -13.42 21.49 7.42
C SER A 90 -12.80 20.42 6.50
N ARG A 91 -12.27 19.32 7.06
CA ARG A 91 -11.59 18.30 6.29
C ARG A 91 -12.55 17.19 5.87
N GLU A 92 -12.72 17.05 4.57
CA GLU A 92 -13.58 16.03 4.00
C GLU A 92 -12.94 14.64 4.00
N GLY A 93 -13.79 13.60 3.94
CA GLY A 93 -13.34 12.22 3.76
C GLY A 93 -12.75 11.55 5.01
N ILE A 94 -12.81 12.19 6.18
CA ILE A 94 -12.44 11.55 7.45
C ILE A 94 -13.49 10.49 7.80
N GLU A 95 -13.03 9.26 7.94
CA GLU A 95 -13.82 8.16 8.50
C GLU A 95 -13.50 8.02 9.99
N MET A 96 -14.50 7.67 10.79
CA MET A 96 -14.35 7.49 12.23
C MET A 96 -15.10 6.24 12.70
N HIS A 97 -14.60 5.64 13.76
CA HIS A 97 -15.17 4.43 14.34
C HIS A 97 -14.94 4.42 15.85
N LEU A 98 -15.98 4.13 16.62
CA LEU A 98 -15.89 3.88 18.05
C LEU A 98 -15.77 2.37 18.27
N SER A 99 -14.62 1.93 18.76
CA SER A 99 -14.40 0.54 19.17
C SER A 99 -14.70 0.39 20.67
N SER A 100 -15.54 -0.58 21.02
CA SER A 100 -15.89 -0.91 22.41
C SER A 100 -15.86 -2.42 22.59
N GLY A 101 -15.05 -2.95 23.50
CA GLY A 101 -14.98 -4.39 23.77
C GLY A 101 -15.14 -4.69 25.26
N VAL A 102 -15.69 -5.87 25.58
CA VAL A 102 -15.89 -6.33 26.97
C VAL A 102 -14.60 -6.33 27.78
N GLU A 103 -13.45 -6.54 27.13
CA GLU A 103 -12.11 -6.55 27.74
C GLU A 103 -11.18 -5.42 27.26
N LYS A 104 -11.63 -4.55 26.34
CA LYS A 104 -10.79 -3.49 25.75
C LYS A 104 -11.32 -2.10 26.14
N PRO A 105 -10.43 -1.18 26.55
CA PRO A 105 -10.79 0.22 26.71
C PRO A 105 -11.46 0.75 25.43
N GLU A 106 -12.44 1.62 25.59
CA GLU A 106 -13.05 2.30 24.44
C GLU A 106 -12.00 3.15 23.75
N ASP A 107 -11.92 3.03 22.43
CA ASP A 107 -11.01 3.78 21.58
C ASP A 107 -11.82 4.42 20.44
N VAL A 108 -11.56 5.70 20.15
CA VAL A 108 -12.02 6.34 18.93
C VAL A 108 -10.90 6.29 17.91
N LYS A 109 -11.20 5.73 16.74
CA LYS A 109 -10.29 5.63 15.62
C LYS A 109 -10.71 6.59 14.52
N PHE A 110 -9.80 7.44 14.08
CA PHE A 110 -9.92 8.25 12.87
C PHE A 110 -9.09 7.63 11.75
N ALA A 111 -9.60 7.67 10.53
CA ALA A 111 -8.86 7.47 9.30
C ALA A 111 -8.89 8.77 8.50
N VAL A 112 -7.78 9.50 8.58
CA VAL A 112 -7.62 10.80 7.94
C VAL A 112 -6.95 10.61 6.59
N PRO A 113 -7.59 10.94 5.46
CA PRO A 113 -6.93 10.89 4.16
C PRO A 113 -5.80 11.91 4.15
N LEU A 114 -4.56 11.48 3.96
CA LEU A 114 -3.38 12.34 3.84
C LEU A 114 -3.06 12.47 2.36
N VAL A 115 -2.74 13.68 1.90
CA VAL A 115 -2.25 13.94 0.54
C VAL A 115 -3.35 13.97 -0.54
N ASP A 116 -3.56 15.14 -1.14
CA ASP A 116 -4.34 15.34 -2.39
C ASP A 116 -3.46 15.27 -3.64
N ILE A 117 -2.48 14.36 -3.62
CA ILE A 117 -1.60 14.12 -4.78
C ILE A 117 -2.16 12.94 -5.54
N ASN A 118 -2.39 13.17 -6.81
CA ASN A 118 -2.80 12.09 -7.71
C ASN A 118 -1.59 11.24 -8.08
N ILE A 119 -1.17 10.33 -7.18
CA ILE A 119 -0.01 9.44 -7.35
C ILE A 119 -0.14 8.64 -8.65
N ASN A 120 -1.36 8.24 -9.02
CA ASN A 120 -1.61 7.52 -10.27
C ASN A 120 -1.18 8.31 -11.51
N LYS A 121 -1.35 9.64 -11.51
CA LYS A 121 -0.91 10.50 -12.63
C LYS A 121 0.60 10.73 -12.67
N MET A 122 1.30 10.51 -11.55
CA MET A 122 2.75 10.69 -11.48
C MET A 122 3.54 9.55 -12.12
N ILE A 123 2.90 8.39 -12.32
CA ILE A 123 3.56 7.17 -12.83
C ILE A 123 2.87 6.72 -14.12
N PRO A 124 3.36 7.14 -15.29
CA PRO A 124 2.81 6.73 -16.57
C PRO A 124 2.85 5.20 -16.74
N GLY A 125 1.78 4.63 -17.30
CA GLY A 125 1.70 3.20 -17.58
C GLY A 125 1.48 2.31 -16.36
N CYS A 126 1.21 2.88 -15.18
CA CYS A 126 0.93 2.10 -13.98
C CYS A 126 -0.39 1.32 -14.10
N PRO A 127 -0.43 0.01 -13.78
CA PRO A 127 -1.63 -0.82 -13.93
C PRO A 127 -2.66 -0.63 -12.81
N TRP A 128 -2.45 0.34 -11.92
CA TRP A 128 -3.34 0.59 -10.78
C TRP A 128 -4.74 0.95 -11.26
N ARG A 129 -5.71 0.12 -10.87
CA ARG A 129 -7.12 0.31 -11.24
C ARG A 129 -7.82 1.35 -10.38
N HIS A 130 -7.32 1.56 -9.16
CA HIS A 130 -7.90 2.46 -8.18
C HIS A 130 -6.94 3.60 -7.83
N PRO A 131 -7.47 4.78 -7.46
CA PRO A 131 -6.66 5.85 -6.91
C PRO A 131 -5.88 5.37 -5.68
N GLN A 132 -4.57 5.55 -5.68
CA GLN A 132 -3.75 5.22 -4.52
C GLN A 132 -3.89 6.33 -3.48
N LYS A 133 -4.13 5.93 -2.24
CA LYS A 133 -4.37 6.84 -1.13
C LYS A 133 -3.54 6.42 0.07
N ILE A 134 -3.13 7.41 0.85
CA ILE A 134 -2.47 7.23 2.14
C ILE A 134 -3.39 7.82 3.21
N PHE A 135 -3.53 7.12 4.33
CA PHE A 135 -4.35 7.53 5.45
C PHE A 135 -3.51 7.52 6.72
N LEU A 136 -3.71 8.53 7.57
CA LEU A 136 -3.30 8.48 8.97
C LEU A 136 -4.42 7.82 9.77
N GLN A 137 -4.12 6.68 10.39
CA GLN A 137 -4.93 6.14 11.45
C GLN A 137 -4.50 6.75 12.78
N VAL A 138 -5.44 7.40 13.46
CA VAL A 138 -5.25 8.00 14.78
C VAL A 138 -6.17 7.29 15.76
N LEU A 139 -5.63 6.67 16.79
CA LEU A 139 -6.41 6.01 17.84
C LEU A 139 -6.29 6.80 19.14
N TYR A 140 -7.41 7.33 19.61
CA TYR A 140 -7.54 8.00 20.89
C TYR A 140 -8.20 7.05 21.91
N PRO A 141 -7.53 6.75 23.03
CA PRO A 141 -8.20 6.08 24.14
C PRO A 141 -9.21 7.03 24.79
N VAL A 142 -10.43 6.55 24.97
CA VAL A 142 -11.51 7.32 25.60
C VAL A 142 -11.25 7.37 27.10
N VAL A 143 -11.07 8.57 27.63
CA VAL A 143 -10.87 8.77 29.06
C VAL A 143 -12.21 9.07 29.71
N ARG A 144 -12.81 8.06 30.37
CA ARG A 144 -13.96 8.31 31.24
C ARG A 144 -13.48 9.05 32.50
N LYS A 145 -14.30 9.99 32.96
CA LYS A 145 -14.06 10.85 34.15
C LYS A 145 -13.38 10.01 35.26
N TYR A 146 -12.30 10.52 35.84
CA TYR A 146 -11.40 9.93 36.87
C TYR A 146 -10.04 9.34 36.41
N ALA A 147 -9.71 9.27 35.12
CA ALA A 147 -8.34 8.89 34.73
C ALA A 147 -7.40 10.12 34.65
N SER A 148 -6.21 9.99 35.25
CA SER A 148 -5.15 11.00 35.24
C SER A 148 -4.44 11.03 33.89
N THR A 149 -4.40 12.22 33.29
CA THR A 149 -3.66 12.64 32.08
C THR A 149 -4.12 11.94 30.78
N PRO A 150 -4.57 12.69 29.75
CA PRO A 150 -4.88 12.12 28.43
C PRO A 150 -3.65 11.40 27.86
N ALA A 151 -3.78 10.13 27.50
CA ALA A 151 -2.72 9.42 26.81
C ALA A 151 -2.56 9.95 25.38
N ALA A 152 -1.33 10.06 24.90
CA ALA A 152 -1.05 10.48 23.53
C ALA A 152 -1.73 9.52 22.52
N PRO A 153 -2.25 10.04 21.40
CA PRO A 153 -2.87 9.20 20.40
C PRO A 153 -1.85 8.25 19.77
N ARG A 154 -2.31 7.05 19.41
CA ARG A 154 -1.50 6.08 18.67
C ARG A 154 -1.67 6.34 17.18
N LEU A 155 -0.55 6.51 16.48
CA LEU A 155 -0.51 6.88 15.07
C LEU A 155 -0.01 5.72 14.21
N LYS A 156 -0.63 5.53 13.04
CA LYS A 156 -0.18 4.58 12.04
C LYS A 156 -0.54 5.05 10.65
N LEU A 157 0.39 4.95 9.70
CA LEU A 157 0.06 5.14 8.29
C LEU A 157 -0.47 3.85 7.67
N VAL A 158 -1.46 4.01 6.79
CA VAL A 158 -2.04 2.92 6.00
C VAL A 158 -2.20 3.39 4.57
N SER A 159 -2.02 2.51 3.59
CA SER A 159 -2.34 2.81 2.19
C SER A 159 -3.08 1.69 1.51
N THR A 160 -3.54 2.02 0.30
CA THR A 160 -3.87 1.04 -0.72
C THR A 160 -2.72 0.05 -0.96
N SER A 161 -3.07 -1.20 -1.21
CA SER A 161 -2.15 -2.33 -1.25
C SER A 161 -1.15 -2.28 -2.41
N GLU A 162 -1.47 -1.57 -3.49
CA GLU A 162 -0.62 -1.50 -4.68
C GLU A 162 0.49 -0.44 -4.56
N LEU A 163 0.32 0.54 -3.67
CA LEU A 163 1.28 1.63 -3.45
C LEU A 163 2.64 1.12 -2.92
N LYS A 164 2.67 -0.04 -2.27
CA LYS A 164 3.90 -0.72 -1.82
C LYS A 164 4.90 -1.01 -2.95
N ALA A 165 4.44 -1.02 -4.21
CA ALA A 165 5.31 -1.16 -5.37
C ALA A 165 6.20 0.09 -5.59
N LEU A 166 5.72 1.26 -5.16
CA LEU A 166 6.40 2.54 -5.24
C LEU A 166 7.22 2.84 -3.98
N LEU A 167 6.59 2.76 -2.81
CA LEU A 167 7.18 3.13 -1.53
C LEU A 167 6.63 2.27 -0.38
N SER A 168 7.48 1.94 0.58
CA SER A 168 7.06 1.24 1.80
C SER A 168 6.62 2.27 2.83
N ILE A 169 5.37 2.20 3.26
CA ILE A 169 4.84 3.11 4.28
C ILE A 169 5.39 2.79 5.67
N GLU A 170 5.80 1.55 5.91
CA GLU A 170 6.42 1.13 7.17
C GLU A 170 7.78 1.79 7.38
N ASP A 171 8.45 2.20 6.30
CA ASP A 171 9.74 2.89 6.35
C ASP A 171 9.59 4.40 6.62
N ILE A 172 8.37 4.93 6.57
CA ILE A 172 8.10 6.36 6.77
C ILE A 172 8.08 6.66 8.25
N LYS A 173 9.02 7.51 8.69
CA LYS A 173 9.07 8.00 10.06
C LYS A 173 7.99 9.05 10.27
N LEU A 174 7.03 8.73 11.13
CA LEU A 174 6.02 9.68 11.59
C LEU A 174 6.66 10.76 12.47
N PRO A 175 6.31 12.05 12.29
CA PRO A 175 6.67 13.09 13.24
C PRO A 175 6.20 12.74 14.65
N SER A 176 6.95 13.12 15.67
CA SER A 176 6.57 12.90 17.06
C SER A 176 5.35 13.74 17.43
N TRP A 177 4.41 13.13 18.15
CA TRP A 177 3.31 13.87 18.78
C TRP A 177 3.79 14.51 20.07
N ILE A 178 3.63 15.83 20.21
CA ILE A 178 4.04 16.58 21.41
C ILE A 178 2.80 16.78 22.30
N ASP A 179 3.00 16.84 23.62
CA ASP A 179 1.93 17.11 24.56
C ASP A 179 1.21 18.43 24.24
N GLY A 180 -0.12 18.44 24.31
CA GLY A 180 -0.98 19.55 23.92
C GLY A 180 -1.24 19.70 22.41
N MET A 181 -0.37 19.19 21.53
CA MET A 181 -0.53 19.29 20.06
C MET A 181 -1.84 18.66 19.60
N CYS A 182 -2.53 19.24 18.61
CA CYS A 182 -3.74 18.67 18.03
C CYS A 182 -3.54 18.11 16.62
N MET A 183 -4.54 17.38 16.12
CA MET A 183 -4.49 16.76 14.80
C MET A 183 -4.34 17.81 13.70
N ALA A 184 -5.05 18.93 13.80
CA ALA A 184 -4.99 20.02 12.83
C ALA A 184 -3.60 20.68 12.75
N GLU A 185 -2.83 20.69 13.84
CA GLU A 185 -1.44 21.17 13.88
C GLU A 185 -0.44 20.11 13.37
N TYR A 186 -0.73 18.83 13.64
CA TYR A 186 0.14 17.72 13.27
C TYR A 186 0.13 17.45 11.75
N LEU A 187 -1.06 17.48 11.14
CA LEU A 187 -1.26 17.05 9.76
C LEU A 187 -0.42 17.81 8.73
N PRO A 188 -0.34 19.17 8.73
CA PRO A 188 0.42 19.90 7.71
C PRO A 188 1.88 19.45 7.60
N HIS A 189 2.56 19.24 8.74
CA HIS A 189 3.95 18.80 8.79
C HIS A 189 4.13 17.37 8.26
N LEU A 190 3.19 16.48 8.59
CA LEU A 190 3.20 15.12 8.07
C LEU A 190 2.94 15.10 6.56
N GLU A 191 1.98 15.90 6.08
CA GLU A 191 1.62 15.96 4.67
C GLU A 191 2.76 16.49 3.81
N GLU A 192 3.43 17.57 4.23
CA GLU A 192 4.61 18.11 3.54
C GLU A 192 5.75 17.08 3.47
N SER A 193 6.04 16.40 4.59
CA SER A 193 7.06 15.36 4.65
C SER A 193 6.73 14.16 3.75
N LEU A 194 5.46 13.76 3.74
CA LEU A 194 4.97 12.64 2.97
C LEU A 194 4.96 12.94 1.47
N GLU A 195 4.52 14.13 1.07
CA GLU A 195 4.58 14.62 -0.31
C GLU A 195 6.01 14.55 -0.85
N LYS A 196 6.98 15.06 -0.08
CA LYS A 196 8.40 14.99 -0.46
C LYS A 196 8.87 13.55 -0.65
N GLN A 197 8.51 12.65 0.26
CA GLN A 197 8.89 11.23 0.17
C GLN A 197 8.25 10.52 -1.04
N VAL A 198 7.01 10.87 -1.38
CA VAL A 198 6.33 10.35 -2.59
C VAL A 198 7.04 10.85 -3.84
N LEU A 199 7.35 12.15 -3.93
CA LEU A 199 8.09 12.74 -5.04
C LEU A 199 9.48 12.12 -5.21
N ASP A 200 10.20 11.94 -4.10
CA ASP A 200 11.50 11.27 -4.09
C ASP A 200 11.37 9.83 -4.62
N ALA A 201 10.39 9.05 -4.14
CA ALA A 201 10.17 7.68 -4.58
C ALA A 201 9.83 7.58 -6.08
N VAL A 202 9.03 8.51 -6.61
CA VAL A 202 8.75 8.62 -8.05
C VAL A 202 10.04 8.94 -8.82
N SER A 203 10.88 9.85 -8.33
CA SER A 203 12.15 10.20 -8.98
C SER A 203 13.11 8.99 -9.08
N LEU A 204 13.10 8.10 -8.09
CA LEU A 204 13.93 6.89 -8.08
C LEU A 204 13.56 5.90 -9.19
N ILE A 205 12.34 5.95 -9.75
CA ILE A 205 12.00 5.18 -10.97
C ILE A 205 12.92 5.59 -12.12
N ASN A 206 13.14 6.89 -12.30
CA ASN A 206 14.01 7.40 -13.36
C ASN A 206 15.49 7.06 -13.11
N VAL A 207 15.92 7.05 -11.84
CA VAL A 207 17.27 6.62 -11.47
C VAL A 207 17.49 5.14 -11.82
N ARG A 208 16.53 4.26 -11.50
CA ARG A 208 16.57 2.85 -11.92
C ARG A 208 16.57 2.71 -13.44
N ARG A 209 15.72 3.46 -14.16
CA ARG A 209 15.66 3.45 -15.62
C ARG A 209 17.02 3.76 -16.24
N ARG A 210 17.67 4.85 -15.81
CA ARG A 210 19.00 5.24 -16.30
C ARG A 210 20.06 4.17 -16.05
N PHE A 211 19.99 3.47 -14.93
CA PHE A 211 20.88 2.34 -14.66
C PHE A 211 20.63 1.18 -15.63
N ILE A 212 19.37 0.79 -15.86
CA ILE A 212 19.01 -0.25 -16.85
C ILE A 212 19.50 0.13 -18.25
N GLU A 213 19.33 1.39 -18.65
CA GLU A 213 19.81 1.90 -19.94
C GLU A 213 21.34 1.83 -20.04
N ALA A 214 22.05 2.13 -18.96
CA ALA A 214 23.51 2.07 -18.90
C ALA A 214 24.08 0.65 -19.04
N LEU A 215 23.31 -0.39 -18.68
CA LEU A 215 23.71 -1.79 -18.90
C LEU A 215 23.98 -2.08 -20.39
N ASN A 216 23.34 -1.35 -21.31
CA ASN A 216 23.50 -1.55 -22.75
C ASN A 216 24.94 -1.39 -23.24
N SER A 217 25.74 -0.52 -22.59
CA SER A 217 27.14 -0.30 -22.96
C SER A 217 28.04 -1.52 -22.70
N PHE A 218 27.62 -2.44 -21.84
CA PHE A 218 28.43 -3.58 -21.38
C PHE A 218 27.81 -4.93 -21.73
N PHE A 219 26.49 -5.06 -21.65
CA PHE A 219 25.76 -6.30 -21.89
C PHE A 219 24.94 -6.29 -23.18
N GLY A 220 24.84 -5.14 -23.86
CA GLY A 220 23.84 -4.94 -24.90
C GLY A 220 22.43 -4.76 -24.33
N ARG A 221 21.42 -4.72 -25.21
CA ARG A 221 20.05 -4.40 -24.81
C ARG A 221 19.49 -5.48 -23.86
N PRO A 222 18.84 -5.08 -22.75
CA PRO A 222 18.12 -6.03 -21.91
C PRO A 222 17.09 -6.83 -22.70
N LEU A 223 16.99 -8.13 -22.39
CA LEU A 223 15.94 -9.00 -22.93
C LEU A 223 14.56 -8.60 -22.41
N GLU A 224 14.49 -8.33 -21.11
CA GLU A 224 13.29 -7.95 -20.40
C GLU A 224 13.65 -6.90 -19.35
N ALA A 225 12.76 -5.93 -19.15
CA ALA A 225 12.86 -4.96 -18.07
C ALA A 225 11.46 -4.55 -17.62
N ASP A 226 11.30 -4.28 -16.32
CA ASP A 226 10.06 -3.74 -15.76
C ASP A 226 9.82 -2.33 -16.33
N PRO A 227 8.77 -2.14 -17.17
CA PRO A 227 8.56 -0.88 -17.87
C PRO A 227 8.02 0.24 -16.95
N VAL A 228 7.46 -0.12 -15.80
CA VAL A 228 6.75 0.84 -14.92
C VAL A 228 7.66 1.29 -13.79
N PHE A 229 8.09 0.37 -12.92
CA PHE A 229 8.86 0.72 -11.72
C PHE A 229 10.36 0.51 -11.90
N CYS A 230 10.78 -0.09 -13.01
CA CYS A 230 12.18 -0.38 -13.33
C CYS A 230 12.84 -1.23 -12.22
N ARG A 231 12.09 -2.14 -11.58
CA ARG A 231 12.62 -2.95 -10.46
C ARG A 231 13.32 -4.22 -10.89
N THR A 232 13.14 -4.63 -12.14
CA THR A 232 13.81 -5.81 -12.69
C THR A 232 14.36 -5.53 -14.07
N ALA A 233 15.48 -6.16 -14.40
CA ALA A 233 16.01 -6.23 -15.76
C ALA A 233 16.75 -7.57 -15.94
N THR A 234 16.68 -8.14 -17.13
CA THR A 234 17.40 -9.36 -17.48
C THR A 234 18.24 -9.10 -18.72
N VAL A 235 19.53 -9.42 -18.66
CA VAL A 235 20.46 -9.34 -19.80
C VAL A 235 21.07 -10.71 -20.07
N ILE A 236 21.58 -10.90 -21.29
CA ILE A 236 22.42 -12.05 -21.63
C ILE A 236 23.87 -11.67 -21.39
N ALA A 237 24.62 -12.56 -20.74
CA ALA A 237 26.07 -12.46 -20.61
C ALA A 237 26.74 -13.74 -21.12
N ALA A 238 28.02 -13.63 -21.50
CA ALA A 238 28.81 -14.77 -21.95
C ALA A 238 30.23 -14.71 -21.39
N SER A 239 30.76 -15.87 -21.02
CA SER A 239 32.17 -16.08 -20.68
C SER A 239 32.71 -17.21 -21.56
N GLY A 240 33.41 -16.83 -22.65
CA GLY A 240 33.74 -17.75 -23.73
C GLY A 240 32.48 -18.34 -24.38
N VAL A 241 32.38 -19.67 -24.41
CA VAL A 241 31.20 -20.40 -24.95
C VAL A 241 30.06 -20.57 -23.94
N PHE A 242 30.28 -20.19 -22.68
CA PHE A 242 29.26 -20.31 -21.64
C PHE A 242 28.37 -19.07 -21.65
N THR A 243 27.10 -19.26 -22.02
CA THR A 243 26.08 -18.21 -22.03
C THR A 243 25.14 -18.38 -20.84
N PHE A 244 24.77 -17.28 -20.22
CA PHE A 244 23.88 -17.27 -19.06
C PHE A 244 23.09 -15.95 -19.02
N LEU A 245 22.00 -15.95 -18.26
CA LEU A 245 21.22 -14.76 -17.97
C LEU A 245 21.68 -14.15 -16.66
N VAL A 246 21.65 -12.82 -16.61
CA VAL A 246 21.84 -12.06 -15.38
C VAL A 246 20.55 -11.32 -15.09
N HIS A 247 19.91 -11.68 -13.99
CA HIS A 247 18.71 -11.04 -13.49
C HIS A 247 19.08 -10.00 -12.43
N PHE A 248 18.77 -8.74 -12.72
CA PHE A 248 18.91 -7.62 -11.81
C PHE A 248 17.61 -7.40 -11.04
N LEU A 249 17.70 -7.35 -9.71
CA LEU A 249 16.59 -7.08 -8.81
C LEU A 249 16.88 -5.79 -8.04
N MET A 250 16.17 -4.72 -8.38
CA MET A 250 16.33 -3.40 -7.76
C MET A 250 15.19 -3.13 -6.77
N SER A 251 15.56 -2.86 -5.52
CA SER A 251 14.61 -2.46 -4.48
C SER A 251 14.15 -1.01 -4.65
N THR A 252 13.12 -0.62 -3.89
CA THR A 252 12.67 0.79 -3.78
C THR A 252 13.74 1.71 -3.20
N GLN A 253 14.76 1.16 -2.51
CA GLN A 253 15.88 1.89 -1.92
C GLN A 253 17.07 2.06 -2.88
N PHE A 254 17.01 1.55 -4.11
CA PHE A 254 18.02 1.83 -5.13
C PHE A 254 18.11 3.34 -5.40
N PRO A 255 19.31 3.95 -5.50
CA PRO A 255 20.63 3.31 -5.55
C PRO A 255 21.33 3.18 -4.19
N LYS A 256 20.73 3.66 -3.10
CA LYS A 256 21.31 3.55 -1.73
C LYS A 256 21.62 2.10 -1.38
N LYS A 257 20.72 1.19 -1.75
CA LYS A 257 20.94 -0.25 -1.73
C LYS A 257 21.25 -0.75 -3.13
N GLN A 258 22.32 -1.52 -3.27
CA GLN A 258 22.73 -2.13 -4.53
C GLN A 258 21.68 -3.11 -5.08
N PRO A 259 21.61 -3.33 -6.40
CA PRO A 259 20.76 -4.36 -6.96
C PRO A 259 21.22 -5.75 -6.50
N SER A 260 20.29 -6.67 -6.31
CA SER A 260 20.63 -8.08 -6.13
C SER A 260 20.71 -8.76 -7.49
N LEU A 261 21.66 -9.66 -7.67
CA LEU A 261 21.86 -10.37 -8.93
C LEU A 261 21.53 -11.86 -8.77
N VAL A 262 20.94 -12.46 -9.80
CA VAL A 262 20.80 -13.92 -9.93
C VAL A 262 21.30 -14.33 -11.30
N LEU A 263 22.22 -15.27 -11.33
CA LEU A 263 22.74 -15.85 -12.56
C LEU A 263 21.93 -17.10 -12.89
N GLN A 264 21.51 -17.26 -14.14
CA GLN A 264 20.75 -18.43 -14.59
C GLN A 264 21.43 -19.03 -15.83
N SER A 265 21.77 -20.31 -15.77
CA SER A 265 22.35 -20.99 -16.93
C SER A 265 21.30 -21.15 -18.03
N SER A 266 21.72 -20.99 -19.29
CA SER A 266 20.91 -21.41 -20.46
C SER A 266 21.28 -22.79 -20.98
N GLN A 267 22.28 -23.44 -20.38
CA GLN A 267 22.88 -24.69 -20.89
C GLN A 267 22.78 -25.86 -19.89
N HIS A 268 22.57 -25.57 -18.60
CA HIS A 268 22.56 -26.56 -17.52
C HIS A 268 21.21 -26.57 -16.80
N PHE A 269 20.69 -27.77 -16.56
CA PHE A 269 19.39 -28.00 -15.93
C PHE A 269 19.56 -28.95 -14.76
N ASN A 270 18.77 -28.73 -13.70
CA ASN A 270 18.74 -29.62 -12.55
C ASN A 270 17.94 -30.90 -12.84
N SER A 271 17.90 -31.84 -11.90
CA SER A 271 17.15 -33.10 -11.99
C SER A 271 15.64 -32.93 -12.22
N GLN A 272 15.08 -31.74 -11.99
CA GLN A 272 13.68 -31.40 -12.28
C GLN A 272 13.47 -30.78 -13.68
N GLY A 273 14.53 -30.66 -14.47
CA GLY A 273 14.50 -30.02 -15.79
C GLY A 273 14.40 -28.49 -15.73
N ALA A 274 14.64 -27.87 -14.57
CA ALA A 274 14.65 -26.41 -14.43
C ALA A 274 16.07 -25.87 -14.63
N PRO A 275 16.24 -24.68 -15.27
CA PRO A 275 17.54 -24.05 -15.42
C PRO A 275 18.23 -23.83 -14.07
N ILE A 276 19.51 -24.16 -13.97
CA ILE A 276 20.30 -23.96 -12.75
C ILE A 276 20.49 -22.46 -12.51
N LYS A 277 20.27 -22.02 -11.26
CA LYS A 277 20.40 -20.63 -10.81
C LYS A 277 21.44 -20.50 -9.70
N SER A 278 22.13 -19.36 -9.65
CA SER A 278 22.97 -19.01 -8.51
C SER A 278 22.12 -18.69 -7.28
N GLN A 279 22.77 -18.66 -6.11
CA GLN A 279 22.22 -17.95 -4.96
C GLN A 279 22.10 -16.45 -5.26
N LEU A 280 21.31 -15.74 -4.44
CA LEU A 280 21.17 -14.29 -4.54
C LEU A 280 22.50 -13.61 -4.23
N ILE A 281 23.07 -12.92 -5.22
CA ILE A 281 24.33 -12.20 -5.08
C ILE A 281 24.02 -10.77 -4.63
N THR A 282 24.49 -10.42 -3.44
CA THR A 282 24.31 -9.09 -2.85
C THR A 282 25.62 -8.48 -2.35
N ASP A 283 26.73 -9.18 -2.50
CA ASP A 283 28.05 -8.73 -2.05
C ASP A 283 28.97 -8.56 -3.26
N TYR A 284 29.08 -7.33 -3.73
CA TYR A 284 29.95 -6.91 -4.82
C TYR A 284 30.17 -5.38 -4.74
N PRO A 285 31.24 -4.84 -5.35
CA PRO A 285 31.57 -3.43 -5.24
C PRO A 285 30.42 -2.52 -5.67
N TRP A 286 29.98 -1.64 -4.77
CA TRP A 286 28.90 -0.69 -5.03
C TRP A 286 29.12 0.64 -4.33
N SER A 287 28.74 1.72 -5.00
CA SER A 287 28.60 3.03 -4.37
C SER A 287 27.35 3.73 -4.91
N PRO A 288 26.44 4.21 -4.05
CA PRO A 288 25.27 4.97 -4.48
C PRO A 288 25.62 6.33 -5.11
N ARG A 289 26.89 6.74 -5.03
CA ARG A 289 27.40 8.02 -5.57
C ARG A 289 27.95 7.89 -6.99
N TRP A 290 28.06 6.67 -7.52
CA TRP A 290 28.54 6.47 -8.88
C TRP A 290 27.48 6.89 -9.90
N GLU A 291 27.95 7.36 -11.05
CA GLU A 291 27.07 7.58 -12.18
C GLU A 291 26.56 6.22 -12.72
N PRO A 292 25.37 6.16 -13.36
CA PRO A 292 24.79 4.91 -13.83
C PRO A 292 25.72 4.06 -14.71
N LEU A 293 26.51 4.71 -15.58
CA LEU A 293 27.48 4.03 -16.44
C LEU A 293 28.60 3.37 -15.63
N GLN A 294 29.11 4.07 -14.62
CA GLN A 294 30.13 3.53 -13.72
C GLN A 294 29.57 2.38 -12.86
N MET A 295 28.32 2.49 -12.38
CA MET A 295 27.65 1.38 -11.70
C MET A 295 27.58 0.14 -12.59
N ALA A 296 27.19 0.30 -13.86
CA ALA A 296 27.10 -0.80 -14.82
C ALA A 296 28.47 -1.41 -15.14
N GLU A 297 29.51 -0.58 -15.31
CA GLU A 297 30.89 -1.02 -15.52
C GLU A 297 31.39 -1.91 -14.37
N ARG A 298 31.22 -1.47 -13.12
CA ARG A 298 31.67 -2.24 -11.95
C ARG A 298 30.94 -3.57 -11.78
N VAL A 299 29.65 -3.62 -12.13
CA VAL A 299 28.92 -4.88 -12.16
C VAL A 299 29.44 -5.79 -13.27
N PHE A 300 29.75 -5.25 -14.44
CA PHE A 300 30.32 -6.02 -15.55
C PHE A 300 31.69 -6.62 -15.21
N GLU A 301 32.59 -5.83 -14.62
CA GLU A 301 33.89 -6.30 -14.14
C GLU A 301 33.75 -7.43 -13.12
N PHE A 302 32.88 -7.25 -12.13
CA PHE A 302 32.59 -8.29 -11.13
C PHE A 302 32.07 -9.59 -11.78
N LEU A 303 31.15 -9.47 -12.74
CA LEU A 303 30.57 -10.63 -13.42
C LEU A 303 31.54 -11.37 -14.33
N ALA A 304 32.61 -10.72 -14.82
CA ALA A 304 33.63 -11.39 -15.61
C ALA A 304 34.32 -12.51 -14.80
N ASP A 305 34.62 -12.24 -13.54
CA ASP A 305 35.21 -13.21 -12.61
C ASP A 305 34.15 -14.21 -12.10
N GLU A 306 32.99 -13.70 -11.69
CA GLU A 306 31.93 -14.52 -11.10
C GLU A 306 31.36 -15.56 -12.09
N ALA A 307 31.37 -15.25 -13.39
CA ALA A 307 30.94 -16.18 -14.44
C ALA A 307 31.71 -17.51 -14.42
N LEU A 308 33.00 -17.49 -14.09
CA LEU A 308 33.83 -18.71 -14.01
C LEU A 308 33.45 -19.58 -12.81
N SER A 309 33.15 -18.95 -11.68
CA SER A 309 32.65 -19.61 -10.47
C SER A 309 31.27 -20.21 -10.71
N PHE A 310 30.36 -19.44 -11.32
CA PHE A 310 29.02 -19.91 -11.65
C PHE A 310 29.02 -21.07 -12.65
N LYS A 311 29.89 -21.03 -13.67
CA LYS A 311 30.04 -22.15 -14.62
C LYS A 311 30.47 -23.44 -13.91
N ARG A 312 31.46 -23.36 -13.01
CA ARG A 312 31.91 -24.51 -12.21
C ARG A 312 30.77 -25.09 -11.38
N TYR A 313 30.05 -24.22 -10.68
CA TYR A 313 28.86 -24.59 -9.92
C TYR A 313 27.81 -25.31 -10.79
N CYS A 314 27.51 -24.79 -11.98
CA CYS A 314 26.54 -25.42 -12.89
C CYS A 314 26.97 -26.82 -13.34
N ASN A 315 28.25 -27.02 -13.66
CA ASN A 315 28.78 -28.33 -14.04
C ASN A 315 28.64 -29.35 -12.90
N GLU A 316 28.92 -28.95 -11.67
CA GLU A 316 28.82 -29.81 -10.49
C GLU A 316 27.36 -30.15 -10.17
N ALA A 317 26.47 -29.16 -10.24
CA ALA A 317 25.05 -29.33 -9.94
C ALA A 317 24.30 -30.12 -11.02
N GLN A 318 24.76 -30.14 -12.28
CA GLN A 318 24.18 -30.98 -13.34
C GLN A 318 24.47 -32.47 -13.16
N LEU A 319 25.52 -32.82 -12.41
CA LEU A 319 25.88 -34.22 -12.13
C LEU A 319 25.06 -34.84 -10.98
N GLN A 320 24.19 -34.06 -10.32
CA GLN A 320 23.34 -34.45 -9.19
C GLN A 320 21.87 -34.59 -9.61
#